data_AF-A0A127PYU5-F1
#
_entry.id   AF-A0A127PYU5-F1
#
_cell.length_a   1.000
_cell.length_b   1.000
_cell.length_c   1.000
_cell.angle_alpha   90.00
_cell.angle_beta   90.00
_cell.angle_gamma   90.00
#
_symmetry.space_group_name_H-M   'P 1'
#
loop_
_entity.id
_entity.type
_entity.pdbx_description
1 polymer ?
#
loop_
_entity_poly.entity_id
_entity_poly.type
_entity_poly.pdbx_seq_one_letter_code
_entity_poly.pdbx_strand_id
1 'polypeptide(L)' 'MSGKEKKMGSFSIWHWLIVLVIVMLVFGTKKIGSMGSDLGKAVKGFKDGVKGEEEKAAADKQTIDVAAKEKDKSGN' A
#
# COMPACT_ATOMS: atom_id res chain seq x y z
N MET A 1 6.20 24.04 -23.74
CA MET A 1 6.31 23.41 -22.41
C MET A 1 4.98 23.57 -21.70
N SER A 2 4.10 22.57 -21.85
CA SER A 2 2.73 22.62 -21.31
C SER A 2 2.66 22.01 -19.91
N GLY A 3 1.88 22.63 -19.03
CA GLY A 3 1.16 21.93 -17.97
C GLY A 3 1.89 21.73 -16.64
N LYS A 4 1.98 22.77 -15.80
CA LYS A 4 1.87 22.59 -14.35
C LYS A 4 0.78 23.50 -13.81
N GLU A 5 -0.45 23.08 -14.08
CA GLU A 5 -1.65 23.62 -13.47
C GLU A 5 -1.64 23.22 -11.98
N LYS A 6 -1.07 24.10 -11.15
CA LYS A 6 -1.26 24.06 -9.70
C LYS A 6 -2.69 24.50 -9.45
N LYS A 7 -3.60 23.53 -9.39
CA LYS A 7 -5.02 23.72 -9.15
C LYS A 7 -5.23 24.64 -7.94
N MET A 8 -5.90 25.76 -8.19
CA MET A 8 -6.69 26.50 -7.22
C MET A 8 -7.62 25.50 -6.53
N GLY A 9 -7.32 25.15 -5.29
CA GLY A 9 -8.09 24.23 -4.46
C GLY A 9 -7.65 24.45 -3.03
N SER A 10 -8.54 24.99 -2.21
CA SER A 10 -8.26 25.77 -1.00
C SER A 10 -7.68 25.01 0.20
N PHE A 11 -6.97 23.90 -0.02
CA PHE A 11 -6.12 23.22 0.96
C PHE A 11 -4.88 22.67 0.24
N SER A 12 -4.10 23.60 -0.30
CA SER A 12 -2.92 23.36 -1.13
C SER A 12 -2.04 22.25 -0.56
N ILE A 13 -1.64 21.29 -1.38
CA ILE A 13 -0.60 20.29 -1.05
C ILE A 13 0.64 20.98 -0.46
N TRP A 14 0.91 22.22 -0.88
CA TRP A 14 1.96 23.07 -0.32
C TRP A 14 1.73 23.46 1.15
N HIS A 15 0.49 23.73 1.57
CA HIS A 15 0.16 23.99 2.97
C HIS A 15 0.41 22.75 3.84
N TRP A 16 -0.05 21.57 3.38
CA TRP A 16 0.20 20.32 4.08
C TRP A 16 1.69 20.00 4.21
N LEU A 17 2.51 20.29 3.19
CA LEU A 17 3.98 20.18 3.29
C LEU A 17 4.56 21.10 4.38
N ILE A 18 4.13 22.36 4.44
CA ILE A 18 4.58 23.30 5.48
C ILE A 18 4.17 22.82 6.88
N VAL A 19 2.94 22.35 7.06
CA VAL A 19 2.46 21.85 8.36
C VAL A 19 3.26 20.62 8.80
N LEU A 20 3.58 19.71 7.88
CA LEU A 20 4.39 18.52 8.15
C LEU A 20 5.79 18.90 8.67
N VAL A 21 6.41 19.91 8.07
CA VAL A 21 7.70 20.44 8.51
C VAL A 21 7.61 21.03 9.91
N ILE A 22 6.57 21.84 10.20
CA ILE A 22 6.38 22.43 11.53
C ILE A 22 6.16 21.33 12.59
N VAL A 23 5.34 20.33 12.30
CA VAL A 23 5.12 19.19 13.21
C VAL A 23 6.44 18.45 13.49
N MET A 24 7.28 18.23 12.48
CA MET A 24 8.61 17.63 12.67
C MET A 24 9.56 18.49 13.51
N LEU A 25 9.47 19.82 13.41
CA LEU A 25 10.27 20.74 14.22
C LEU A 25 9.80 20.79 15.68
N VAL A 26 8.48 20.80 15.91
CA VAL A 26 7.89 20.86 17.26
C VAL A 26 8.09 19.55 18.02
N PHE A 27 7.80 18.41 17.38
CA PHE A 27 7.95 17.10 18.01
C PHE A 27 9.39 16.56 17.95
N GLY A 28 10.20 17.08 17.02
CA GLY A 28 11.54 16.59 16.72
C GLY A 28 11.53 15.25 15.97
N THR A 29 12.52 15.04 15.10
CA THR A 29 12.68 13.78 14.34
C THR A 29 12.90 12.56 15.23
N LYS A 30 13.42 12.76 16.44
CA LYS A 30 13.75 11.70 17.40
C LYS A 30 12.51 11.03 17.99
N LYS A 31 11.48 11.81 18.34
CA LYS A 31 10.19 11.29 18.84
C LYS A 31 9.40 10.63 17.71
N ILE A 32 9.26 11.31 16.57
CA ILE A 32 8.57 10.79 15.38
C ILE A 32 9.25 9.52 14.86
N GLY A 33 10.58 9.45 14.87
CA GLY A 33 11.33 8.26 14.44
C GLY A 33 11.10 7.06 15.34
N SER A 34 11.14 7.24 16.67
CA SER A 34 10.89 6.15 17.62
C SER A 34 9.46 5.60 17.50
N MET A 35 8.44 6.47 17.60
CA MET A 35 7.04 6.07 17.49
C MET A 35 6.67 5.61 16.08
N GLY A 36 7.24 6.26 15.06
CA GLY A 36 7.02 5.90 13.65
C GLY A 36 7.66 4.58 13.26
N SER A 37 8.75 4.16 13.92
CA SER A 37 9.36 2.83 13.71
C SER A 37 8.44 1.72 14.21
N ASP A 38 7.87 1.88 15.41
CA ASP A 38 6.95 0.90 15.98
C ASP A 38 5.62 0.85 15.20
N LEU A 39 5.07 2.01 14.85
CA LEU A 39 3.89 2.10 13.99
C LEU A 39 4.17 1.54 12.59
N GLY A 40 5.35 1.84 12.04
CA GLY A 40 5.80 1.37 10.73
C GLY A 40 5.96 -0.15 10.67
N LYS A 41 6.48 -0.78 11.73
CA LYS A 41 6.55 -2.24 11.85
C LYS A 41 5.16 -2.88 11.89
N ALA A 42 4.22 -2.30 12.64
CA ALA A 42 2.84 -2.78 12.70
C ALA A 42 2.15 -2.68 11.32
N VAL A 43 2.28 -1.54 10.64
CA VAL A 43 1.73 -1.33 9.30
C VAL A 43 2.40 -2.24 8.26
N LYS A 44 3.73 -2.46 8.36
CA LYS A 44 4.46 -3.38 7.49
C LYS A 44 3.97 -4.82 7.67
N GLY A 45 3.82 -5.29 8.91
CA GLY A 45 3.29 -6.62 9.20
C GLY A 45 1.86 -6.80 8.71
N PHE A 46 1.01 -5.77 8.85
CA PHE A 46 -0.34 -5.78 8.29
C PHE A 46 -0.33 -5.87 6.75
N LYS A 47 0.49 -5.07 6.07
CA LYS A 47 0.61 -5.11 4.61
C LYS A 47 1.17 -6.44 4.10
N ASP A 48 2.21 -6.96 4.76
CA ASP A 48 2.81 -8.24 4.42
C ASP A 48 1.82 -9.40 4.67
N GLY A 49 1.01 -9.33 5.73
CA GLY A 49 -0.06 -10.30 6.02
C GLY A 49 -1.19 -10.28 4.99
N VAL A 50 -1.71 -9.10 4.66
CA VAL A 50 -2.76 -8.95 3.63
C VAL A 50 -2.27 -9.42 2.27
N LYS A 51 -1.04 -9.04 1.89
CA LYS A 51 -0.45 -9.46 0.60
C LYS A 51 -0.12 -10.96 0.57
N GLY A 52 0.32 -11.52 1.69
CA GLY A 52 0.55 -12.96 1.84
C GLY A 52 -0.75 -13.77 1.79
N GLU A 53 -1.86 -13.22 2.27
CA GLU A 53 -3.20 -13.82 2.14
C GLU A 53 -3.72 -13.74 0.69
N GLU A 54 -3.47 -12.63 0.00
CA GLU A 54 -3.78 -12.46 -1.43
C GLU A 54 -2.98 -13.44 -2.31
N GLU A 55 -1.68 -13.62 -2.03
CA GLU A 55 -0.81 -14.55 -2.76
C GLU A 55 -1.16 -16.02 -2.45
N LYS A 56 -1.56 -16.32 -1.20
CA LYS A 56 -2.03 -17.65 -0.79
C LYS A 56 -3.41 -17.97 -1.38
N ALA A 57 -4.30 -17.00 -1.50
CA ALA A 57 -5.58 -17.14 -2.19
C ALA A 57 -5.42 -17.31 -3.71
N ALA A 58 -4.37 -16.72 -4.31
CA ALA A 58 -4.02 -16.94 -5.71
C ALA A 58 -3.43 -18.34 -5.97
N ALA A 59 -2.64 -18.88 -5.04
CA ALA A 59 -2.10 -20.24 -5.12
C ALA A 59 -3.17 -21.33 -4.93
N ASP A 60 -4.16 -21.10 -4.06
CA ASP A 60 -5.30 -22.04 -3.86
C ASP A 60 -6.21 -22.10 -5.10
N LYS A 61 -6.40 -20.98 -5.79
CA LYS A 61 -7.15 -20.93 -7.06
C LYS A 61 -6.48 -21.71 -8.20
N GLN A 62 -5.15 -21.73 -8.28
CA GLN A 62 -4.45 -22.45 -9.36
C GLN A 62 -4.53 -23.97 -9.26
N THR A 63 -4.69 -24.54 -8.06
CA THR A 63 -4.88 -26.00 -7.89
C THR A 63 -6.27 -26.44 -8.33
N ILE A 64 -7.31 -25.63 -8.12
CA ILE A 64 -8.69 -25.98 -8.50
C ILE A 64 -8.87 -25.90 -10.04
N ASP A 65 -8.22 -24.95 -10.72
CA ASP A 65 -8.30 -24.81 -12.18
C ASP A 65 -7.55 -25.90 -12.97
N VAL A 66 -6.52 -26.55 -12.41
CA VAL A 66 -5.81 -27.66 -13.08
C VAL A 66 -6.64 -28.96 -13.06
N ALA A 67 -7.36 -29.24 -11.97
CA ALA A 67 -8.18 -30.45 -11.84
C ALA A 67 -9.44 -30.45 -12.74
N ALA A 68 -9.93 -29.28 -13.17
CA ALA A 68 -11.10 -29.16 -14.02
C ALA A 68 -10.81 -29.27 -15.53
N LYS A 69 -9.52 -29.28 -15.96
CA LYS A 69 -9.16 -29.30 -17.40
C LYS A 69 -8.82 -30.68 -17.97
N GLU A 70 -8.91 -31.77 -17.20
CA GLU A 70 -8.60 -33.13 -17.69
C GLU A 70 -9.81 -33.96 -18.15
N LYS A 71 -11.05 -33.46 -18.07
CA LYS A 71 -12.24 -34.22 -18.51
C LYS A 71 -12.88 -33.81 -19.84
N ASP A 72 -12.37 -32.78 -20.53
CA ASP A 72 -13.06 -32.21 -21.71
C ASP A 72 -12.33 -32.41 -23.06
N LYS A 73 -11.34 -33.32 -23.14
CA LYS A 73 -10.59 -33.56 -24.39
C LYS A 73 -10.50 -35.01 -24.87
N SER A 74 -11.37 -35.89 -24.40
CA SER A 74 -11.55 -37.23 -24.97
C SER A 74 -13.04 -37.48 -25.23
N GLY A 75 -13.51 -37.11 -26.43
CA GLY A 75 -14.88 -37.42 -26.85
C GLY A 75 -15.51 -36.38 -27.78
N ASN A 76 -15.02 -36.29 -29.02
CA ASN A 76 -15.87 -36.20 -30.22
C ASN A 76 -15.03 -36.46 -31.47
#